data_AF-A0AAU3XNW5-F1
#
_entry.id   AF-A0AAU3XNW5-F1
#
_cell.length_a   1.000
_cell.length_b   1.000
_cell.length_c   1.000
_cell.angle_alpha   90.00
_cell.angle_beta   90.00
_cell.angle_gamma   90.00
#
_symmetry.space_group_name_H-M   'P 1'
#
loop_
_entity.id
_entity.type
_entity.pdbx_description
1 polymer ?
#
loop_
_entity_poly.entity_id
_entity_poly.type
_entity_poly.pdbx_seq_one_letter_code
_entity_poly.pdbx_strand_id
1 'polypeptide(L)'
;MSVENEERAARRWGQGRGVAWAVVGCLVLGGVLMVVPPDGGDGDGGGGDGGGRAARVVGAAGPEGRARAVMTAGAPAALPAVASVVREREARVRDRPRDHTSWAVLGVAYTERARRTGAVADYPKAERALRTSLRLRPTGNVDALEGLAALANARRDFRAAKHWGEEAVRVAPERWTSYALLIDAYDGLGRYKAARAALGRLLTLNSGPAARARAAQVYWDQGAREDAATTIADAAASETTPVGPSAAAAAWWVRAGELAWERGEAAQSLRYCEAAGSEPEADACRGRALAALGRTAQGVRAYRVALSRRPSAQVALRLGELYASLGRAGEARKQYGVVRTLVARAAGAGVNESLVLGALEADHGDPEVAVRVLRAEWERQPGLRVADALAWALHRAGKDEEALGFARRATDRARGGEVRSAAYACHRGVIERALGLAAPARRHLAEARRLNPYFSVGGGRRFA
;
A
#
# COMPACT_ATOMS: atom_id res chain seq x y z
N MET A 1 -29.99 -63.70 6.52
CA MET A 1 -30.57 -63.17 5.27
C MET A 1 -29.55 -63.35 4.17
N SER A 2 -30.01 -63.99 3.10
CA SER A 2 -29.32 -64.48 1.91
C SER A 2 -28.57 -63.40 1.11
N VAL A 3 -27.41 -63.80 0.58
CA VAL A 3 -26.93 -63.67 -0.82
C VAL A 3 -27.53 -62.53 -1.66
N GLU A 4 -26.70 -61.57 -2.08
CA GLU A 4 -26.53 -61.17 -3.50
C GLU A 4 -25.53 -60.00 -3.67
N ASN A 5 -24.60 -60.18 -4.61
CA ASN A 5 -23.78 -59.18 -5.32
C ASN A 5 -22.47 -58.66 -4.68
N GLU A 6 -21.55 -59.59 -4.43
CA GLU A 6 -20.20 -59.49 -5.01
C GLU A 6 -20.16 -60.30 -6.32
N GLU A 7 -19.27 -59.93 -7.23
CA GLU A 7 -18.98 -60.56 -8.53
C GLU A 7 -19.84 -60.16 -9.76
N ARG A 8 -19.37 -59.12 -10.47
CA ARG A 8 -18.99 -59.31 -11.88
C ARG A 8 -18.03 -58.23 -12.40
N ALA A 9 -16.90 -58.74 -12.90
CA ALA A 9 -16.08 -58.24 -13.99
C ALA A 9 -14.97 -57.20 -13.69
N ALA A 10 -13.91 -57.73 -13.08
CA ALA A 10 -12.55 -57.40 -13.50
C ALA A 10 -12.24 -58.00 -14.90
N ARG A 11 -11.37 -57.32 -15.67
CA ARG A 11 -10.24 -57.84 -16.50
C ARG A 11 -10.14 -57.22 -17.90
N ARG A 12 -9.02 -56.53 -18.16
CA ARG A 12 -7.98 -56.82 -19.20
C ARG A 12 -7.03 -55.60 -19.29
N TRP A 13 -5.81 -55.63 -18.74
CA TRP A 13 -4.53 -56.20 -19.22
C TRP A 13 -3.83 -55.45 -20.38
N GLY A 14 -2.52 -55.19 -20.17
CA GLY A 14 -1.49 -54.83 -21.17
C GLY A 14 -0.64 -53.63 -20.72
N GLN A 15 0.47 -53.83 -19.98
CA GLN A 15 1.87 -53.88 -20.46
C GLN A 15 2.34 -52.57 -21.16
N GLY A 16 3.49 -51.94 -20.90
CA GLY A 16 4.64 -52.21 -20.04
C GLY A 16 5.82 -51.29 -20.50
N ARG A 17 6.76 -51.05 -19.57
CA ARG A 17 8.19 -50.70 -19.72
C ARG A 17 8.63 -49.43 -20.49
N GLY A 18 9.53 -48.67 -19.86
CA GLY A 18 10.46 -47.77 -20.57
C GLY A 18 11.16 -46.74 -19.68
N VAL A 19 12.29 -47.11 -19.08
CA VAL A 19 13.29 -46.20 -18.49
C VAL A 19 14.24 -45.74 -19.60
N ALA A 20 14.57 -44.45 -19.71
CA ALA A 20 15.90 -43.98 -20.18
C ALA A 20 16.10 -42.47 -19.97
N TRP A 21 17.28 -42.14 -19.47
CA TRP A 21 17.91 -40.82 -19.41
C TRP A 21 18.24 -40.25 -20.80
N ALA A 22 18.30 -38.92 -20.94
CA ALA A 22 19.24 -38.25 -21.84
C ALA A 22 19.51 -36.79 -21.42
N VAL A 23 20.78 -36.52 -21.11
CA VAL A 23 21.44 -35.21 -21.03
C VAL A 23 21.99 -34.87 -22.42
N VAL A 24 21.71 -33.67 -22.94
CA VAL A 24 22.50 -32.88 -23.93
C VAL A 24 21.96 -31.44 -23.78
N GLY A 25 22.68 -30.32 -23.65
CA GLY A 25 24.05 -29.98 -24.03
C GLY A 25 24.02 -28.77 -24.98
N CYS A 26 24.41 -27.60 -24.47
CA CYS A 26 24.94 -26.40 -25.16
C CYS A 26 24.19 -25.73 -26.33
N LEU A 27 24.02 -24.40 -26.24
CA LEU A 27 24.68 -23.45 -27.17
C LEU A 27 24.55 -22.00 -26.69
N VAL A 28 25.71 -21.40 -26.43
CA VAL A 28 25.95 -19.96 -26.25
C VAL A 28 26.30 -19.40 -27.62
N LEU A 29 25.50 -18.45 -28.12
CA LEU A 29 25.85 -17.48 -29.17
C LEU A 29 25.02 -16.22 -28.83
N GLY A 30 25.59 -15.05 -28.51
CA GLY A 30 26.69 -14.38 -29.20
C GLY A 30 26.14 -13.41 -30.24
N GLY A 31 25.26 -12.48 -29.84
CA GLY A 31 24.66 -11.48 -30.73
C GLY A 31 25.28 -10.10 -30.54
N VAL A 32 26.26 -9.80 -31.37
CA VAL A 32 26.87 -8.47 -31.55
C VAL A 32 25.81 -7.50 -32.12
N LEU A 33 25.59 -6.38 -31.45
CA LEU A 33 24.72 -5.29 -31.94
C LEU A 33 25.57 -4.36 -32.84
N MET A 34 25.45 -4.52 -34.16
CA MET A 34 25.97 -3.53 -35.11
C MET A 34 24.98 -2.37 -35.22
N VAL A 35 25.48 -1.15 -34.98
CA VAL A 35 24.78 0.11 -35.18
C VAL A 35 24.95 0.54 -36.64
N VAL A 36 23.86 0.75 -37.35
CA VAL A 36 23.82 1.38 -38.68
C VAL A 36 23.14 2.74 -38.56
N PRO A 37 23.72 3.84 -39.08
CA PRO A 37 23.09 5.16 -39.10
C PRO A 37 22.06 5.28 -40.25
N PRO A 38 21.08 6.22 -40.18
CA PRO A 38 20.05 6.35 -41.21
C PRO A 38 20.48 7.37 -42.28
N ASP A 39 20.46 6.95 -43.53
CA ASP A 39 20.40 7.86 -44.69
C ASP A 39 19.00 7.78 -45.33
N GLY A 40 18.53 8.95 -45.76
CA GLY A 40 17.19 9.17 -46.30
C GLY A 40 16.99 8.74 -47.76
N GLY A 41 15.75 8.85 -48.22
CA GLY A 41 15.37 8.68 -49.62
C GLY A 41 13.89 8.34 -49.77
N ASP A 42 13.18 9.17 -50.54
CA ASP A 42 11.73 9.17 -50.78
C ASP A 42 11.23 7.97 -51.61
N GLY A 43 9.93 7.64 -51.49
CA GLY A 43 9.25 6.68 -52.36
C GLY A 43 7.79 6.39 -51.97
N ASP A 44 6.88 6.80 -52.85
CA ASP A 44 5.41 6.72 -52.82
C ASP A 44 4.85 5.29 -52.97
N GLY A 45 3.59 5.06 -52.54
CA GLY A 45 2.78 3.92 -52.99
C GLY A 45 2.07 3.05 -51.93
N GLY A 46 0.80 3.40 -51.63
CA GLY A 46 -0.38 2.50 -51.59
C GLY A 46 -0.45 1.23 -50.71
N GLY A 47 -1.54 1.10 -49.95
CA GLY A 47 -2.10 -0.19 -49.52
C GLY A 47 -2.29 -0.34 -48.02
N GLY A 48 -3.54 -0.41 -47.57
CA GLY A 48 -3.90 -0.50 -46.15
C GLY A 48 -3.58 -1.86 -45.52
N ASP A 49 -3.29 -1.83 -44.22
CA ASP A 49 -3.74 -2.86 -43.31
C ASP A 49 -3.77 -2.34 -41.87
N GLY A 50 -4.77 -2.80 -41.12
CA GLY A 50 -5.03 -2.42 -39.73
C GLY A 50 -3.98 -3.00 -38.79
N GLY A 51 -3.05 -2.17 -38.34
CA GLY A 51 -2.06 -2.51 -37.32
C GLY A 51 -1.98 -1.42 -36.28
N GLY A 52 -2.39 -1.71 -35.04
CA GLY A 52 -2.27 -0.81 -33.90
C GLY A 52 -0.81 -0.35 -33.74
N ARG A 53 -0.54 0.91 -34.08
CA ARG A 53 0.73 1.57 -33.80
C ARG A 53 0.91 1.64 -32.29
N ALA A 54 1.63 0.68 -31.73
CA ALA A 54 2.34 0.87 -30.50
C ALA A 54 3.31 2.04 -30.72
N ALA A 55 2.91 3.23 -30.26
CA ALA A 55 3.79 4.38 -30.22
C ALA A 55 4.99 4.01 -29.35
N ARG A 56 6.12 3.70 -29.97
CA ARG A 56 7.42 3.64 -29.30
C ARG A 56 7.65 5.00 -28.66
N VAL A 57 7.53 5.07 -27.33
CA VAL A 57 7.89 6.23 -26.54
C VAL A 57 9.41 6.39 -26.59
N VAL A 58 9.90 7.01 -27.67
CA VAL A 58 11.27 7.53 -27.75
C VAL A 58 11.30 8.77 -26.85
N GLY A 59 11.50 8.52 -25.55
CA GLY A 59 11.47 9.56 -24.52
C GLY A 59 11.74 9.02 -23.10
N ALA A 60 11.64 7.70 -22.89
CA ALA A 60 11.84 7.08 -21.58
C ALA A 60 13.27 7.26 -20.99
N ALA A 61 14.28 7.48 -21.84
CA ALA A 61 15.67 7.60 -21.39
C ALA A 61 16.12 9.04 -21.04
N GLY A 62 15.34 10.05 -21.44
CA GLY A 62 15.67 11.47 -21.22
C GLY A 62 15.33 11.95 -19.80
N PRO A 63 15.91 13.07 -19.34
CA PRO A 63 15.63 13.64 -18.01
C PRO A 63 14.14 13.93 -17.77
N GLU A 64 13.41 14.30 -18.82
CA GLU A 64 11.96 14.53 -18.79
C GLU A 64 11.17 13.23 -18.64
N GLY A 65 11.58 12.14 -19.30
CA GLY A 65 11.00 10.81 -19.12
C GLY A 65 11.20 10.26 -17.71
N ARG A 66 12.39 10.49 -17.12
CA ARG A 66 12.70 10.10 -15.72
C ARG A 66 11.92 10.94 -14.71
N ALA A 67 11.75 12.24 -14.95
CA ALA A 67 10.90 13.09 -14.14
C ALA A 67 9.43 12.66 -14.22
N ARG A 68 8.94 12.31 -15.41
CA ARG A 68 7.56 11.83 -15.62
C ARG A 68 7.31 10.45 -14.99
N ALA A 69 8.33 9.59 -14.93
CA ALA A 69 8.27 8.31 -14.21
C ALA A 69 8.08 8.49 -12.68
N VAL A 70 8.71 9.51 -12.07
CA VAL A 70 8.49 9.88 -10.65
C VAL A 70 7.06 10.43 -10.41
N MET A 71 6.41 10.96 -11.45
CA MET A 71 5.08 11.58 -11.38
C MET A 71 3.91 10.60 -11.60
N THR A 72 4.14 9.28 -11.60
CA THR A 72 3.12 8.28 -11.96
C THR A 72 2.12 8.00 -10.83
N ALA A 73 1.16 8.89 -10.58
CA ALA A 73 0.02 8.63 -9.67
C ALA A 73 0.40 8.07 -8.28
N GLY A 74 1.55 8.46 -7.73
CA GLY A 74 2.05 7.95 -6.45
C GLY A 74 2.62 6.51 -6.47
N ALA A 75 2.84 5.93 -7.66
CA ALA A 75 3.62 4.71 -7.82
C ALA A 75 5.10 4.99 -7.47
N PRO A 76 5.73 4.14 -6.63
CA PRO A 76 7.10 4.39 -6.20
C PRO A 76 8.13 4.35 -7.33
N ALA A 77 9.09 5.27 -7.28
CA ALA A 77 10.25 5.29 -8.17
C ALA A 77 11.51 4.81 -7.45
N ALA A 78 12.47 4.24 -8.18
CA ALA A 78 13.71 3.72 -7.59
C ALA A 78 14.53 4.83 -6.90
N LEU A 79 15.04 4.56 -5.70
CA LEU A 79 15.77 5.55 -4.89
C LEU A 79 16.93 6.25 -5.62
N PRO A 80 17.80 5.56 -6.38
CA PRO A 80 18.85 6.22 -7.15
C PRO A 80 18.30 7.19 -8.22
N ALA A 81 17.19 6.82 -8.86
CA ALA A 81 16.51 7.67 -9.85
C ALA A 81 15.91 8.91 -9.18
N VAL A 82 15.24 8.75 -8.04
CA VAL A 82 14.73 9.86 -7.23
C VAL A 82 15.85 10.80 -6.81
N ALA A 83 16.97 10.27 -6.32
CA ALA A 83 18.13 11.07 -5.92
C ALA A 83 18.73 11.85 -7.11
N SER A 84 18.79 11.24 -8.29
CA SER A 84 19.24 11.91 -9.51
C SER A 84 18.31 13.06 -9.90
N VAL A 85 16.99 12.83 -9.88
CA VAL A 85 15.99 13.86 -10.20
C VAL A 85 16.07 15.02 -9.22
N VAL A 86 16.22 14.76 -7.91
CA VAL A 86 16.38 15.84 -6.92
C VAL A 86 17.61 16.68 -7.24
N ARG A 87 18.78 16.07 -7.43
CA ARG A 87 20.02 16.82 -7.72
C ARG A 87 19.90 17.67 -8.99
N GLU A 88 19.37 17.08 -10.06
CA GLU A 88 19.21 17.76 -11.34
C GLU A 88 18.24 18.95 -11.23
N ARG A 89 17.10 18.76 -10.55
CA ARG A 89 16.08 19.80 -10.40
C ARG A 89 16.52 20.88 -9.42
N GLU A 90 17.26 20.55 -8.37
CA GLU A 90 17.91 21.54 -7.49
C GLU A 90 18.90 22.43 -8.25
N ALA A 91 19.68 21.87 -9.18
CA ALA A 91 20.57 22.66 -10.04
C ALA A 91 19.77 23.53 -11.01
N ARG A 92 18.74 22.97 -11.64
CA ARG A 92 17.91 23.68 -12.61
C ARG A 92 17.14 24.85 -12.02
N VAL A 93 16.55 24.72 -10.83
CA VAL A 93 15.82 25.84 -10.20
C VAL A 93 16.75 26.92 -9.65
N ARG A 94 18.04 26.61 -9.43
CA ARG A 94 19.07 27.62 -9.11
C ARG A 94 19.46 28.44 -10.35
N ASP A 95 19.67 27.79 -11.48
CA ASP A 95 19.98 28.43 -12.77
C ASP A 95 18.75 29.18 -13.34
N ARG A 96 17.57 28.57 -13.23
CA ARG A 96 16.31 29.06 -13.80
C ARG A 96 15.22 29.15 -12.72
N PRO A 97 15.28 30.16 -11.83
CA PRO A 97 14.35 30.26 -10.70
C PRO A 97 12.89 30.46 -11.11
N ARG A 98 12.61 30.88 -12.35
CA ARG A 98 11.26 31.04 -12.90
C ARG A 98 10.70 29.80 -13.62
N ASP A 99 11.44 28.69 -13.67
CA ASP A 99 10.97 27.43 -14.26
C ASP A 99 9.98 26.70 -13.34
N HIS A 100 8.68 26.98 -13.52
CA HIS A 100 7.62 26.39 -12.69
C HIS A 100 7.56 24.86 -12.80
N THR A 101 7.84 24.28 -13.97
CA THR A 101 7.80 22.82 -14.18
C THR A 101 8.88 22.14 -13.35
N SER A 102 10.09 22.70 -13.33
CA SER A 102 11.19 22.17 -12.51
C SER A 102 10.87 22.23 -11.01
N TRP A 103 10.22 23.30 -10.55
CA TRP A 103 9.75 23.40 -9.17
C TRP A 103 8.69 22.34 -8.83
N ALA A 104 7.77 22.03 -9.74
CA ALA A 104 6.76 20.98 -9.52
C ALA A 104 7.40 19.60 -9.39
N VAL A 105 8.26 19.23 -10.34
CA VAL A 105 8.99 17.96 -10.33
C VAL A 105 9.86 17.82 -9.08
N LEU A 106 10.57 18.88 -8.70
CA LEU A 106 11.40 18.89 -7.48
C LEU A 106 10.56 18.60 -6.24
N GLY A 107 9.38 19.21 -6.16
CA GLY A 107 8.44 18.99 -5.06
C GLY A 107 7.95 17.56 -4.92
N VAL A 108 7.59 16.92 -6.04
CA VAL A 108 7.18 15.51 -6.04
C VAL A 108 8.36 14.59 -5.72
N ALA A 109 9.54 14.88 -6.26
CA ALA A 109 10.74 14.10 -5.97
C ALA A 109 11.14 14.15 -4.49
N TYR A 110 11.02 15.32 -3.83
CA TYR A 110 11.19 15.40 -2.37
C TYR A 110 10.14 14.58 -1.62
N THR A 111 8.87 14.61 -2.05
CA THR A 111 7.80 13.81 -1.43
C THR A 111 8.09 12.32 -1.51
N GLU A 112 8.53 11.85 -2.69
CA GLU A 112 8.86 10.43 -2.89
C GLU A 112 10.12 10.04 -2.12
N ARG A 113 11.15 10.90 -2.07
CA ARG A 113 12.34 10.65 -1.25
C ARG A 113 11.99 10.53 0.24
N ALA A 114 11.12 11.40 0.75
CA ALA A 114 10.61 11.32 2.13
C ALA A 114 9.91 9.99 2.40
N ARG A 115 9.01 9.57 1.48
CA ARG A 115 8.29 8.29 1.57
C ARG A 115 9.23 7.09 1.55
N ARG A 116 10.26 7.08 0.69
CA ARG A 116 11.15 5.93 0.53
C ARG A 116 12.22 5.82 1.62
N THR A 117 12.65 6.93 2.19
CA THR A 117 13.77 6.97 3.16
C THR A 117 13.34 7.20 4.61
N GLY A 118 12.12 7.70 4.84
CA GLY A 118 11.69 8.18 6.15
C GLY A 118 12.30 9.54 6.54
N ALA A 119 12.97 10.24 5.60
CA ALA A 119 13.53 11.57 5.83
C ALA A 119 12.42 12.65 5.85
N VAL A 120 11.74 12.78 6.99
CA VAL A 120 10.57 13.68 7.12
C VAL A 120 10.88 15.17 6.83
N ALA A 121 12.14 15.59 6.94
CA ALA A 121 12.57 16.96 6.61
C ALA A 121 12.42 17.32 5.11
N ASP A 122 12.21 16.34 4.23
CA ASP A 122 11.91 16.59 2.83
C ASP A 122 10.47 17.03 2.60
N TYR A 123 9.52 16.73 3.50
CA TYR A 123 8.13 17.15 3.34
C TYR A 123 7.97 18.69 3.30
N PRO A 124 8.58 19.49 4.22
CA PRO A 124 8.54 20.94 4.09
C PRO A 124 9.23 21.48 2.83
N LYS A 125 10.29 20.81 2.36
CA LYS A 125 10.97 21.18 1.10
C LYS A 125 10.06 20.95 -0.10
N ALA A 126 9.38 19.81 -0.13
CA ALA A 126 8.39 19.48 -1.15
C ALA A 126 7.30 20.55 -1.26
N GLU A 127 6.72 20.94 -0.12
CA GLU A 127 5.66 21.96 -0.07
C GLU A 127 6.14 23.31 -0.59
N ARG A 128 7.33 23.76 -0.17
CA ARG A 128 7.91 25.02 -0.66
C ARG A 128 8.11 24.98 -2.17
N ALA A 129 8.65 23.89 -2.72
CA ALA A 129 8.86 23.73 -4.15
C ALA A 129 7.54 23.75 -4.94
N LEU A 130 6.54 22.97 -4.52
CA LEU A 130 5.23 22.90 -5.16
C LEU A 130 4.48 24.24 -5.11
N ARG A 131 4.46 24.91 -3.96
CA ARG A 131 3.86 26.24 -3.85
C ARG A 131 4.60 27.28 -4.69
N THR A 132 5.91 27.15 -4.86
CA THR A 132 6.68 28.04 -5.73
C THR A 132 6.32 27.83 -7.19
N SER A 133 6.17 26.57 -7.63
CA SER A 133 5.62 26.25 -8.95
C SER A 133 4.25 26.89 -9.17
N LEU A 134 3.34 26.76 -8.20
CA LEU A 134 1.98 27.32 -8.30
C LEU A 134 1.98 28.86 -8.28
N ARG A 135 2.89 29.52 -7.55
CA ARG A 135 3.03 30.99 -7.61
C ARG A 135 3.54 31.48 -8.97
N LEU A 136 4.48 30.75 -9.57
CA LEU A 136 5.03 31.10 -10.88
C LEU A 136 4.03 30.84 -12.01
N ARG A 137 3.19 29.81 -11.87
CA ARG A 137 2.09 29.51 -12.78
C ARG A 137 0.81 29.20 -11.99
N PRO A 138 -0.02 30.22 -11.69
CA PRO A 138 -1.23 30.04 -10.87
C PRO A 138 -2.37 29.29 -11.57
N THR A 139 -2.44 29.37 -12.90
CA THR A 139 -3.53 28.78 -13.70
C THR A 139 -3.00 27.69 -14.61
N GLY A 140 -3.77 26.60 -14.74
CA GLY A 140 -3.44 25.50 -15.64
C GLY A 140 -2.28 24.59 -15.18
N ASN A 141 -1.72 24.79 -14.00
CA ASN A 141 -0.53 24.06 -13.52
C ASN A 141 -0.89 22.73 -12.85
N VAL A 142 -1.34 21.77 -13.67
CA VAL A 142 -1.80 20.45 -13.20
C VAL A 142 -0.71 19.69 -12.44
N ASP A 143 0.54 19.77 -12.87
CA ASP A 143 1.65 19.03 -12.24
C ASP A 143 1.90 19.53 -10.79
N ALA A 144 1.77 20.83 -10.52
CA ALA A 144 1.87 21.36 -9.16
C ALA A 144 0.66 20.99 -8.30
N LEU A 145 -0.56 20.99 -8.88
CA LEU A 145 -1.79 20.59 -8.19
C LEU A 145 -1.74 19.11 -7.79
N GLU A 146 -1.39 18.22 -8.73
CA GLU A 146 -1.19 16.79 -8.44
C GLU A 146 -0.07 16.57 -7.42
N GLY A 147 1.04 17.32 -7.54
CA GLY A 147 2.13 17.24 -6.57
C GLY A 147 1.70 17.64 -5.15
N LEU A 148 0.86 18.69 -5.00
CA LEU A 148 0.29 19.09 -3.72
C LEU A 148 -0.69 18.03 -3.19
N ALA A 149 -1.50 17.42 -4.05
CA ALA A 149 -2.38 16.33 -3.67
C ALA A 149 -1.59 15.10 -3.20
N ALA A 150 -0.52 14.72 -3.90
CA ALA A 150 0.37 13.62 -3.53
C ALA A 150 1.11 13.88 -2.20
N LEU A 151 1.62 15.09 -2.01
CA LEU A 151 2.23 15.52 -0.74
C LEU A 151 1.21 15.44 0.41
N ALA A 152 0.01 15.94 0.19
CA ALA A 152 -1.05 15.92 1.20
C ALA A 152 -1.47 14.48 1.55
N ASN A 153 -1.61 13.58 0.56
CA ASN A 153 -1.84 12.15 0.81
C ASN A 153 -0.68 11.53 1.62
N ALA A 154 0.58 11.85 1.27
CA ALA A 154 1.74 11.34 2.00
C ALA A 154 1.81 11.82 3.46
N ARG A 155 1.30 13.04 3.73
CA ARG A 155 1.14 13.59 5.08
C ARG A 155 -0.13 13.13 5.79
N ARG A 156 -0.99 12.38 5.09
CA ARG A 156 -2.34 12.03 5.52
C ARG A 156 -3.19 13.25 5.83
N ASP A 157 -3.04 14.33 5.08
CA ASP A 157 -3.96 15.47 5.03
C ASP A 157 -4.93 15.29 3.86
N PHE A 158 -5.90 14.39 4.05
CA PHE A 158 -6.83 14.02 2.98
C PHE A 158 -7.78 15.15 2.59
N ARG A 159 -8.00 16.16 3.46
CA ARG A 159 -8.78 17.35 3.10
C ARG A 159 -8.03 18.19 2.07
N ALA A 160 -6.76 18.48 2.32
CA ALA A 160 -5.92 19.19 1.36
C ALA A 160 -5.73 18.35 0.09
N ALA A 161 -5.53 17.03 0.22
CA ALA A 161 -5.36 16.14 -0.94
C ALA A 161 -6.60 16.14 -1.84
N LYS A 162 -7.80 16.08 -1.25
CA LYS A 162 -9.07 16.21 -1.96
C LYS A 162 -9.15 17.55 -2.70
N HIS A 163 -8.89 18.66 -2.01
CA HIS A 163 -8.97 19.99 -2.60
C HIS A 163 -8.05 20.12 -3.84
N TRP A 164 -6.77 19.80 -3.69
CA TRP A 164 -5.82 19.91 -4.79
C TRP A 164 -6.09 18.90 -5.92
N GLY A 165 -6.56 17.69 -5.59
CA GLY A 165 -6.93 16.68 -6.58
C GLY A 165 -8.17 17.06 -7.40
N GLU A 166 -9.20 17.64 -6.77
CA GLU A 166 -10.40 18.13 -7.47
C GLU A 166 -10.05 19.30 -8.39
N GLU A 167 -9.18 20.22 -7.95
CA GLU A 167 -8.66 21.29 -8.80
C GLU A 167 -7.86 20.75 -9.99
N ALA A 168 -7.03 19.72 -9.78
CA ALA A 168 -6.30 19.07 -10.87
C ALA A 168 -7.25 18.45 -11.91
N VAL A 169 -8.29 17.73 -11.47
CA VAL A 169 -9.34 17.18 -12.35
C VAL A 169 -10.09 18.27 -13.10
N ARG A 170 -10.42 19.39 -12.43
CA ARG A 170 -11.12 20.53 -13.06
C ARG A 170 -10.31 21.13 -14.21
N VAL A 171 -8.98 21.16 -14.08
CA VAL A 171 -8.07 21.69 -15.10
C VAL A 171 -7.78 20.66 -16.20
N ALA A 172 -7.64 19.38 -15.87
CA ALA A 172 -7.33 18.31 -16.82
C ALA A 172 -8.14 17.02 -16.55
N PRO A 173 -9.41 16.97 -16.98
CA PRO A 173 -10.34 15.87 -16.67
C PRO A 173 -10.02 14.53 -17.38
N GLU A 174 -9.13 14.54 -18.38
CA GLU A 174 -8.66 13.34 -19.07
C GLU A 174 -7.37 12.78 -18.45
N ARG A 175 -6.79 13.44 -17.43
CA ARG A 175 -5.57 12.97 -16.78
C ARG A 175 -5.91 11.96 -15.68
N TRP A 176 -5.69 10.68 -15.97
CA TRP A 176 -6.00 9.58 -15.05
C TRP A 176 -5.30 9.66 -13.69
N THR A 177 -4.10 10.25 -13.61
CA THR A 177 -3.30 10.32 -12.38
C THR A 177 -3.96 11.15 -11.28
N SER A 178 -4.77 12.15 -11.64
CA SER A 178 -5.49 12.98 -10.68
C SER A 178 -6.56 12.17 -9.94
N TYR A 179 -7.27 11.29 -10.66
CA TYR A 179 -8.24 10.38 -10.07
C TYR A 179 -7.59 9.36 -9.12
N ALA A 180 -6.38 8.90 -9.42
CA ALA A 180 -5.64 8.00 -8.53
C ALA A 180 -5.34 8.65 -7.17
N LEU A 181 -4.97 9.93 -7.16
CA LEU A 181 -4.72 10.69 -5.93
C LEU A 181 -6.02 10.97 -5.16
N LEU A 182 -7.12 11.20 -5.89
CA LEU A 182 -8.45 11.39 -5.30
C LEU A 182 -8.99 10.13 -4.64
N ILE A 183 -8.70 8.94 -5.16
CA ILE A 183 -9.09 7.67 -4.52
C ILE A 183 -8.53 7.61 -3.10
N ASP A 184 -7.23 7.86 -2.92
CA ASP A 184 -6.57 7.87 -1.60
C ASP A 184 -7.18 8.95 -0.67
N ALA A 185 -7.44 10.15 -1.22
CA ALA A 185 -8.03 11.25 -0.45
C ALA A 185 -9.47 10.95 0.00
N TYR A 186 -10.28 10.37 -0.89
CA TYR A 186 -11.66 10.02 -0.58
C TYR A 186 -11.74 8.86 0.40
N ASP A 187 -10.91 7.83 0.25
CA ASP A 187 -10.83 6.72 1.20
C ASP A 187 -10.49 7.22 2.61
N GLY A 188 -9.43 8.03 2.71
CA GLY A 188 -9.00 8.60 3.99
C GLY A 188 -10.04 9.50 4.68
N LEU A 189 -10.93 10.14 3.90
CA LEU A 189 -12.05 10.94 4.42
C LEU A 189 -13.33 10.14 4.70
N GLY A 190 -13.34 8.83 4.47
CA GLY A 190 -14.54 7.99 4.58
C GLY A 190 -15.56 8.21 3.46
N ARG A 191 -15.15 8.81 2.33
CA ARG A 191 -16.01 9.12 1.17
C ARG A 191 -15.99 7.98 0.15
N TYR A 192 -16.33 6.77 0.59
CA TYR A 192 -16.20 5.53 -0.22
C TYR A 192 -16.94 5.57 -1.55
N LYS A 193 -18.15 6.17 -1.61
CA LYS A 193 -18.88 6.35 -2.88
C LYS A 193 -18.10 7.21 -3.88
N ALA A 194 -17.45 8.28 -3.42
CA ALA A 194 -16.63 9.14 -4.27
C ALA A 194 -15.34 8.43 -4.71
N ALA A 195 -14.72 7.63 -3.83
CA ALA A 195 -13.58 6.79 -4.20
C ALA A 195 -13.94 5.80 -5.32
N ARG A 196 -15.13 5.17 -5.24
CA ARG A 196 -15.65 4.27 -6.29
C ARG A 196 -15.89 4.99 -7.62
N ALA A 197 -16.49 6.18 -7.59
CA ALA A 197 -16.69 6.99 -8.80
C ALA A 197 -15.36 7.42 -9.44
N ALA A 198 -14.39 7.86 -8.62
CA ALA A 198 -13.05 8.20 -9.08
C ALA A 198 -12.33 6.98 -9.68
N LEU A 199 -12.47 5.79 -9.09
CA LEU A 199 -11.96 4.55 -9.66
C LEU A 199 -12.58 4.26 -11.03
N GLY A 200 -13.90 4.36 -11.16
CA GLY A 200 -14.58 4.14 -12.44
C GLY A 200 -13.97 5.01 -13.54
N ARG A 201 -13.80 6.31 -13.27
CA ARG A 201 -13.18 7.25 -14.21
C ARG A 201 -11.70 6.95 -14.48
N LEU A 202 -10.94 6.55 -13.45
CA LEU A 202 -9.55 6.14 -13.62
C LEU A 202 -9.46 4.95 -14.58
N LEU A 203 -10.30 3.93 -14.41
CA LEU A 203 -10.28 2.72 -15.25
C LEU A 203 -10.74 2.99 -16.68
N THR A 204 -11.61 3.98 -16.92
CA THR A 204 -11.91 4.40 -18.31
C THR A 204 -10.74 5.08 -19.01
N LEU A 205 -9.86 5.76 -18.24
CA LEU A 205 -8.74 6.53 -18.79
C LEU A 205 -7.44 5.71 -18.85
N ASN A 206 -7.28 4.70 -17.99
CA ASN A 206 -6.08 3.89 -17.90
C ASN A 206 -6.38 2.50 -17.33
N SER A 207 -5.95 1.46 -18.04
CA SER A 207 -6.06 0.05 -17.63
C SER A 207 -4.71 -0.60 -17.29
N GLY A 208 -3.65 0.21 -17.18
CA GLY A 208 -2.30 -0.25 -16.89
C GLY A 208 -2.11 -0.79 -15.47
N PRO A 209 -0.94 -1.36 -15.16
CA PRO A 209 -0.65 -1.95 -13.85
C PRO A 209 -0.86 -0.98 -12.67
N ALA A 210 -0.50 0.29 -12.84
CA ALA A 210 -0.70 1.32 -11.81
C ALA A 210 -2.19 1.58 -11.52
N ALA A 211 -3.04 1.58 -12.55
CA ALA A 211 -4.48 1.71 -12.41
C ALA A 211 -5.09 0.49 -11.69
N ARG A 212 -4.68 -0.72 -12.10
CA ARG A 212 -5.07 -1.98 -11.45
C ARG A 212 -4.65 -2.02 -9.97
N ALA A 213 -3.44 -1.59 -9.64
CA ALA A 213 -2.98 -1.51 -8.26
C ALA A 213 -3.86 -0.59 -7.39
N ARG A 214 -4.39 0.51 -7.94
CA ARG A 214 -5.36 1.37 -7.25
C ARG A 214 -6.74 0.71 -7.13
N ALA A 215 -7.19 0.01 -8.18
CA ALA A 215 -8.43 -0.76 -8.15
C ALA A 215 -8.43 -1.79 -7.03
N ALA A 216 -7.31 -2.51 -6.84
CA ALA A 216 -7.18 -3.51 -5.79
C ALA A 216 -7.46 -2.97 -4.38
N GLN A 217 -7.01 -1.74 -4.07
CA GLN A 217 -7.32 -1.10 -2.78
C GLN A 217 -8.83 -0.89 -2.61
N VAL A 218 -9.47 -0.32 -3.63
CA VAL A 218 -10.91 -0.03 -3.59
C VAL A 218 -11.75 -1.32 -3.57
N TYR A 219 -11.32 -2.38 -4.25
CA TYR A 219 -11.95 -3.71 -4.16
C TYR A 219 -11.86 -4.28 -2.74
N TRP A 220 -10.71 -4.11 -2.08
CA TRP A 220 -10.54 -4.52 -0.70
C TRP A 220 -11.52 -3.81 0.23
N ASP A 221 -11.66 -2.50 0.08
CA ASP A 221 -12.55 -1.68 0.91
C ASP A 221 -14.04 -2.00 0.66
N GLN A 222 -14.37 -2.51 -0.53
CA GLN A 222 -15.69 -3.05 -0.87
C GLN A 222 -15.95 -4.48 -0.37
N GLY A 223 -14.95 -5.13 0.25
CA GLY A 223 -15.04 -6.51 0.70
C GLY A 223 -14.84 -7.55 -0.41
N ALA A 224 -14.48 -7.14 -1.64
CA ALA A 224 -14.09 -8.02 -2.75
C ALA A 224 -12.61 -8.43 -2.59
N ARG A 225 -12.33 -9.24 -1.58
CA ARG A 225 -10.96 -9.55 -1.10
C ARG A 225 -10.15 -10.36 -2.11
N GLU A 226 -10.82 -11.26 -2.80
CA GLU A 226 -10.27 -12.15 -3.81
C GLU A 226 -9.87 -11.34 -5.05
N ASP A 227 -10.78 -10.50 -5.55
CA ASP A 227 -10.51 -9.58 -6.66
C ASP A 227 -9.38 -8.61 -6.33
N ALA A 228 -9.38 -8.05 -5.11
CA ALA A 228 -8.29 -7.20 -4.63
C ALA A 228 -6.94 -7.90 -4.68
N ALA A 229 -6.86 -9.13 -4.16
CA ALA A 229 -5.62 -9.90 -4.08
C ALA A 229 -5.10 -10.31 -5.46
N THR A 230 -5.98 -10.78 -6.34
CA THR A 230 -5.61 -11.13 -7.73
C THR A 230 -5.14 -9.89 -8.47
N THR A 231 -5.90 -8.79 -8.41
CA THR A 231 -5.60 -7.56 -9.15
C THR A 231 -4.25 -6.96 -8.74
N ILE A 232 -3.92 -6.92 -7.44
CA ILE A 232 -2.63 -6.38 -6.99
C ILE A 232 -1.45 -7.30 -7.33
N ALA A 233 -1.63 -8.62 -7.23
CA ALA A 233 -0.60 -9.59 -7.55
C ALA A 233 -0.30 -9.58 -9.06
N ASP A 234 -1.32 -9.51 -9.91
CA ASP A 234 -1.16 -9.41 -11.36
C ASP A 234 -0.47 -8.11 -11.78
N ALA A 235 -0.83 -6.99 -11.15
CA ALA A 235 -0.16 -5.72 -11.39
C ALA A 235 1.34 -5.81 -11.03
N ALA A 236 1.66 -6.38 -9.85
CA ALA A 236 3.04 -6.57 -9.41
C ALA A 236 3.83 -7.50 -10.33
N ALA A 237 3.23 -8.64 -10.72
CA ALA A 237 3.85 -9.60 -11.63
C ALA A 237 4.14 -9.00 -13.01
N SER A 238 3.22 -8.20 -13.56
CA SER A 238 3.40 -7.57 -14.88
C SER A 238 4.56 -6.56 -14.94
N GLU A 239 5.00 -6.06 -13.79
CA GLU A 239 6.12 -5.12 -13.66
C GLU A 239 7.34 -5.78 -12.98
N THR A 240 7.38 -7.12 -12.95
CA THR A 240 8.49 -7.93 -12.45
C THR A 240 9.22 -8.63 -13.59
N THR A 241 10.54 -8.49 -13.62
CA THR A 241 11.41 -9.08 -14.65
C THR A 241 12.35 -10.13 -14.03
N PRO A 242 13.11 -10.90 -14.82
CA PRO A 242 14.09 -11.85 -14.27
C PRO A 242 15.16 -11.22 -13.38
N VAL A 243 15.47 -9.93 -13.57
CA VAL A 243 16.41 -9.18 -12.73
C VAL A 243 15.78 -8.61 -11.45
N GLY A 244 14.47 -8.80 -11.27
CA GLY A 244 13.71 -8.38 -10.10
C GLY A 244 12.53 -7.44 -10.41
N PRO A 245 11.76 -7.07 -9.37
CA PRO A 245 10.65 -6.14 -9.49
C PRO A 245 11.15 -4.70 -9.70
N SER A 246 10.40 -3.90 -10.47
CA SER A 246 10.52 -2.45 -10.42
C SER A 246 10.19 -1.91 -9.02
N ALA A 247 10.54 -0.66 -8.73
CA ALA A 247 10.17 -0.03 -7.46
C ALA A 247 8.65 -0.03 -7.18
N ALA A 248 7.85 0.16 -8.23
CA ALA A 248 6.40 0.08 -8.15
C ALA A 248 5.93 -1.36 -7.91
N ALA A 249 6.46 -2.33 -8.66
CA ALA A 249 6.16 -3.75 -8.47
C ALA A 249 6.52 -4.24 -7.07
N ALA A 250 7.66 -3.81 -6.51
CA ALA A 250 8.06 -4.16 -5.15
C ALA A 250 7.04 -3.66 -4.12
N ALA A 251 6.55 -2.43 -4.25
CA ALA A 251 5.53 -1.90 -3.37
C ALA A 251 4.17 -2.61 -3.54
N TRP A 252 3.81 -3.01 -4.76
CA TRP A 252 2.59 -3.79 -5.00
C TRP A 252 2.71 -5.23 -4.48
N TRP A 253 3.89 -5.86 -4.55
CA TRP A 253 4.16 -7.14 -3.91
C TRP A 253 4.06 -7.05 -2.38
N VAL A 254 4.57 -5.97 -1.78
CA VAL A 254 4.34 -5.70 -0.35
C VAL A 254 2.84 -5.60 -0.06
N ARG A 255 2.08 -4.86 -0.86
CA ARG A 255 0.63 -4.74 -0.68
C ARG A 255 -0.09 -6.09 -0.84
N ALA A 256 0.29 -6.89 -1.83
CA ALA A 256 -0.22 -8.26 -2.01
C ALA A 256 0.07 -9.12 -0.76
N GLY A 257 1.28 -9.00 -0.19
CA GLY A 257 1.67 -9.66 1.04
C GLY A 257 0.84 -9.23 2.24
N GLU A 258 0.53 -7.93 2.37
CA GLU A 258 -0.37 -7.42 3.40
C GLU A 258 -1.79 -7.97 3.25
N LEU A 259 -2.37 -7.94 2.04
CA LEU A 259 -3.71 -8.46 1.79
C LEU A 259 -3.81 -9.97 2.04
N ALA A 260 -2.80 -10.75 1.63
CA ALA A 260 -2.70 -12.17 1.92
C ALA A 260 -2.63 -12.42 3.44
N TRP A 261 -1.87 -11.60 4.18
CA TRP A 261 -1.85 -11.71 5.65
C TRP A 261 -3.22 -11.42 6.25
N GLU A 262 -3.90 -10.35 5.81
CA GLU A 262 -5.24 -10.00 6.30
C GLU A 262 -6.27 -11.10 6.01
N ARG A 263 -6.08 -11.87 4.92
CA ARG A 263 -6.88 -13.06 4.57
C ARG A 263 -6.54 -14.32 5.38
N GLY A 264 -5.56 -14.25 6.28
CA GLY A 264 -5.11 -15.42 7.02
C GLY A 264 -4.21 -16.37 6.21
N GLU A 265 -3.55 -15.88 5.16
CA GLU A 265 -2.71 -16.67 4.27
C GLU A 265 -1.22 -16.37 4.51
N ALA A 266 -0.74 -16.62 5.72
CA ALA A 266 0.61 -16.21 6.14
C ALA A 266 1.75 -16.75 5.25
N ALA A 267 1.62 -17.97 4.70
CA ALA A 267 2.61 -18.53 3.77
C ALA A 267 2.62 -17.81 2.42
N GLN A 268 1.45 -17.48 1.87
CA GLN A 268 1.34 -16.68 0.64
C GLN A 268 1.82 -15.25 0.86
N SER A 269 1.49 -14.68 2.02
CA SER A 269 2.02 -13.39 2.46
C SER A 269 3.54 -13.37 2.41
N LEU A 270 4.20 -14.36 3.01
CA LEU A 270 5.66 -14.46 2.98
C LEU A 270 6.21 -14.51 1.55
N ARG A 271 5.63 -15.35 0.67
CA ARG A 271 6.04 -15.44 -0.74
C ARG A 271 5.96 -14.09 -1.46
N TYR A 272 4.86 -13.35 -1.29
CA TYR A 272 4.72 -12.02 -1.88
C TYR A 272 5.72 -11.01 -1.29
N CYS A 273 5.93 -11.03 0.02
CA CYS A 273 6.95 -10.17 0.64
C CYS A 273 8.38 -10.51 0.17
N GLU A 274 8.66 -11.78 -0.17
CA GLU A 274 9.94 -12.20 -0.76
C GLU A 274 10.07 -11.75 -2.22
N ALA A 275 9.00 -11.86 -3.01
CA ALA A 275 8.94 -11.37 -4.39
C ALA A 275 9.15 -9.85 -4.50
N ALA A 276 8.83 -9.09 -3.45
CA ALA A 276 9.12 -7.66 -3.36
C ALA A 276 10.61 -7.31 -3.28
N GLY A 277 11.50 -8.30 -3.10
CA GLY A 277 12.95 -8.10 -3.08
C GLY A 277 13.46 -7.56 -1.74
N SER A 278 14.38 -6.59 -1.80
CA SER A 278 15.15 -6.12 -0.63
C SER A 278 14.87 -4.65 -0.31
N GLU A 279 13.60 -4.26 -0.25
CA GLU A 279 13.17 -2.92 0.20
C GLU A 279 12.81 -2.94 1.71
N PRO A 280 12.96 -1.82 2.45
CA PRO A 280 12.64 -1.79 3.89
C PRO A 280 11.20 -2.23 4.20
N GLU A 281 10.25 -1.91 3.33
CA GLU A 281 8.84 -2.31 3.47
C GLU A 281 8.65 -3.81 3.20
N ALA A 282 9.45 -4.39 2.29
CA ALA A 282 9.49 -5.83 2.06
C ALA A 282 10.02 -6.57 3.29
N ASP A 283 11.06 -6.03 3.94
CA ASP A 283 11.57 -6.55 5.22
C ASP A 283 10.50 -6.52 6.32
N ALA A 284 9.76 -5.41 6.45
CA ALA A 284 8.68 -5.31 7.43
C ALA A 284 7.51 -6.28 7.11
N CYS A 285 7.16 -6.43 5.83
CA CYS A 285 6.17 -7.39 5.34
C CYS A 285 6.58 -8.83 5.71
N ARG A 286 7.83 -9.22 5.43
CA ARG A 286 8.41 -10.52 5.83
C ARG A 286 8.35 -10.70 7.34
N GLY A 287 8.69 -9.66 8.11
CA GLY A 287 8.61 -9.67 9.57
C GLY A 287 7.24 -10.11 10.09
N ARG A 288 6.17 -9.56 9.52
CA ARG A 288 4.78 -9.87 9.87
C ARG A 288 4.41 -11.31 9.49
N ALA A 289 4.75 -11.72 8.27
CA ALA A 289 4.43 -13.06 7.78
C ALA A 289 5.19 -14.15 8.55
N LEU A 290 6.49 -13.94 8.82
CA LEU A 290 7.33 -14.85 9.60
C LEU A 290 6.83 -15.00 11.04
N ALA A 291 6.42 -13.90 11.68
CA ALA A 291 5.83 -13.95 13.02
C ALA A 291 4.53 -14.77 13.04
N ALA A 292 3.65 -14.59 12.05
CA ALA A 292 2.42 -15.37 11.92
C ALA A 292 2.70 -16.88 11.75
N LEU A 293 3.75 -17.23 11.02
CA LEU A 293 4.21 -18.61 10.81
C LEU A 293 5.01 -19.19 12.00
N GLY A 294 5.12 -18.47 13.13
CA GLY A 294 5.89 -18.91 14.30
C GLY A 294 7.41 -18.81 14.14
N ARG A 295 7.91 -18.29 13.00
CA ARG A 295 9.34 -18.03 12.75
C ARG A 295 9.77 -16.70 13.38
N THR A 296 9.47 -16.52 14.66
CA THR A 296 9.53 -15.23 15.38
C THR A 296 10.93 -14.64 15.44
N ALA A 297 11.98 -15.44 15.62
CA ALA A 297 13.37 -14.95 15.59
C ALA A 297 13.74 -14.33 14.23
N GLN A 298 13.26 -14.92 13.13
CA GLN A 298 13.46 -14.36 11.79
C GLN A 298 12.61 -13.10 11.59
N GLY A 299 11.38 -13.10 12.12
CA GLY A 299 10.49 -11.94 12.10
C GLY A 299 11.08 -10.71 12.82
N VAL A 300 11.64 -10.91 14.01
CA VAL A 300 12.36 -9.87 14.77
C VAL A 300 13.53 -9.31 13.96
N ARG A 301 14.33 -10.17 13.32
CA ARG A 301 15.45 -9.72 12.48
C ARG A 301 14.96 -8.89 11.30
N ALA A 302 13.92 -9.35 10.59
CA ALA A 302 13.38 -8.64 9.44
C ALA A 302 12.85 -7.23 9.82
N TYR A 303 12.12 -7.11 10.93
CA TYR A 303 11.68 -5.80 11.43
C TYR A 303 12.84 -4.89 11.84
N ARG A 304 13.90 -5.43 12.47
CA ARG A 304 15.10 -4.65 12.82
C ARG A 304 15.83 -4.13 11.58
N VAL A 305 15.96 -4.96 10.54
CA VAL A 305 16.55 -4.55 9.25
C VAL A 305 15.69 -3.47 8.58
N ALA A 306 14.37 -3.61 8.59
CA ALA A 306 13.46 -2.60 8.08
C ALA A 306 13.69 -1.24 8.78
N LEU A 307 13.72 -1.22 10.12
CA LEU A 307 13.89 0.00 10.92
C LEU A 307 15.27 0.63 10.78
N SER A 308 16.33 -0.16 10.61
CA SER A 308 17.69 0.38 10.43
C SER A 308 17.85 1.09 9.09
N ARG A 309 17.07 0.69 8.07
CA ARG A 309 17.10 1.27 6.73
C ARG A 309 16.10 2.40 6.54
N ARG A 310 14.92 2.31 7.17
CA ARG A 310 13.87 3.34 7.11
C ARG A 310 13.18 3.47 8.48
N PRO A 311 13.32 4.63 9.16
CA PRO A 311 12.55 4.90 10.37
C PRO A 311 11.04 4.87 10.09
N SER A 312 10.29 4.08 10.86
CA SER A 312 8.84 3.96 10.72
C SER A 312 8.18 3.67 12.08
N ALA A 313 7.28 4.56 12.51
CA ALA A 313 6.53 4.39 13.75
C ALA A 313 5.69 3.11 13.72
N GLN A 314 5.03 2.81 12.60
CA GLN A 314 4.22 1.60 12.44
C GLN A 314 5.05 0.30 12.52
N VAL A 315 6.27 0.29 11.99
CA VAL A 315 7.16 -0.88 12.09
C VAL A 315 7.72 -1.03 13.50
N ALA A 316 8.05 0.08 14.17
CA ALA A 316 8.48 0.06 15.57
C ALA A 316 7.38 -0.46 16.50
N LEU A 317 6.12 -0.05 16.28
CA LEU A 317 4.97 -0.57 17.04
C LEU A 317 4.84 -2.09 16.88
N ARG A 318 4.85 -2.59 15.63
CA ARG A 318 4.78 -4.03 15.34
C ARG A 318 5.95 -4.82 15.93
N LEU A 319 7.16 -4.27 15.91
CA LEU A 319 8.31 -4.90 16.56
C LEU A 319 8.15 -4.92 18.09
N GLY A 320 7.63 -3.85 18.69
CA GLY A 320 7.31 -3.79 20.12
C GLY A 320 6.28 -4.85 20.52
N GLU A 321 5.19 -4.96 19.77
CA GLU A 321 4.16 -5.99 19.95
C GLU A 321 4.73 -7.40 19.80
N LEU A 322 5.61 -7.65 18.82
CA LEU A 322 6.29 -8.93 18.69
C LEU A 322 7.22 -9.22 19.88
N TYR A 323 7.93 -8.22 20.41
CA TYR A 323 8.69 -8.41 21.64
C TYR A 323 7.80 -8.72 22.84
N ALA A 324 6.67 -8.03 22.98
CA ALA A 324 5.70 -8.28 24.04
C ALA A 324 5.15 -9.71 23.97
N SER A 325 4.81 -10.19 22.76
CA SER A 325 4.33 -11.56 22.53
C SER A 325 5.36 -12.63 22.91
N LEU A 326 6.65 -12.28 22.92
CA LEU A 326 7.76 -13.15 23.29
C LEU A 326 8.16 -13.02 24.77
N GLY A 327 7.40 -12.28 25.58
CA GLY A 327 7.72 -12.01 26.99
C GLY A 327 8.88 -11.02 27.20
N ARG A 328 9.33 -10.33 26.14
CA ARG A 328 10.49 -9.41 26.16
C ARG A 328 10.05 -7.97 26.47
N ALA A 329 9.38 -7.79 27.62
CA ALA A 329 8.73 -6.54 27.99
C ALA A 329 9.65 -5.31 28.01
N GLY A 330 10.93 -5.47 28.41
CA GLY A 330 11.92 -4.39 28.38
C GLY A 330 12.19 -3.87 26.96
N GLU A 331 12.28 -4.76 25.99
CA GLU A 331 12.51 -4.39 24.59
C GLU A 331 11.26 -3.84 23.92
N ALA A 332 10.08 -4.38 24.27
CA ALA A 332 8.79 -3.85 23.83
C ALA A 332 8.65 -2.36 24.24
N ARG A 333 8.88 -2.04 25.52
CA ARG A 333 8.82 -0.66 26.04
C ARG A 333 9.79 0.29 25.34
N LYS A 334 11.01 -0.18 25.03
CA LYS A 334 11.96 0.61 24.23
C LYS A 334 11.38 0.96 22.86
N GLN A 335 10.79 0.00 22.15
CA GLN A 335 10.18 0.27 20.85
C GLN A 335 8.98 1.21 20.95
N TYR A 336 8.15 1.10 21.98
CA TYR A 336 7.04 2.04 22.20
C TYR A 336 7.53 3.49 22.44
N GLY A 337 8.69 3.68 23.09
CA GLY A 337 9.35 4.98 23.17
C GLY A 337 9.84 5.49 21.80
N VAL A 338 10.36 4.60 20.95
CA VAL A 338 10.73 4.93 19.56
C VAL A 338 9.51 5.38 18.76
N VAL A 339 8.36 4.71 18.90
CA VAL A 339 7.11 5.10 18.24
C VAL A 339 6.77 6.55 18.57
N ARG A 340 6.70 6.91 19.86
CA ARG A 340 6.37 8.30 20.29
C ARG A 340 7.35 9.32 19.72
N THR A 341 8.64 9.00 19.72
CA THR A 341 9.69 9.87 19.16
C THR A 341 9.51 10.09 17.66
N LEU A 342 9.25 9.02 16.90
CA LEU A 342 9.05 9.09 15.46
C LEU A 342 7.76 9.84 15.11
N VAL A 343 6.68 9.63 15.85
CA VAL A 343 5.41 10.36 15.69
C VAL A 343 5.63 11.86 15.92
N ALA A 344 6.28 12.26 17.01
CA ALA A 344 6.55 13.67 17.31
C ALA A 344 7.40 14.33 16.21
N ARG A 345 8.44 13.62 15.73
CA ARG A 345 9.28 14.09 14.62
C ARG A 345 8.50 14.24 13.32
N ALA A 346 7.62 13.29 13.01
CA ALA A 346 6.77 13.30 11.82
C ALA A 346 5.76 14.46 11.86
N ALA A 347 5.16 14.72 13.03
CA ALA A 347 4.25 15.84 13.25
C ALA A 347 4.91 17.20 12.99
N GLY A 348 6.17 17.38 13.40
CA GLY A 348 6.95 18.59 13.09
C GLY A 348 7.19 18.83 11.59
N ALA A 349 7.02 17.80 10.75
CA ALA A 349 7.08 17.88 9.29
C ALA A 349 5.69 17.90 8.62
N GLY A 350 4.62 18.01 9.42
CA GLY A 350 3.23 18.03 8.94
C GLY A 350 2.65 16.66 8.60
N VAL A 351 3.31 15.56 8.96
CA VAL A 351 2.79 14.20 8.77
C VAL A 351 1.92 13.83 9.96
N ASN A 352 0.68 13.41 9.72
CA ASN A 352 -0.21 12.93 10.77
C ASN A 352 -0.03 11.41 10.98
N GLU A 353 0.44 11.02 12.17
CA GLU A 353 0.59 9.63 12.61
C GLU A 353 -0.36 9.28 13.78
N SER A 354 -1.48 9.99 13.90
CA SER A 354 -2.44 9.86 15.01
C SER A 354 -3.03 8.45 15.15
N LEU A 355 -3.21 7.73 14.04
CA LEU A 355 -3.65 6.32 14.09
C LEU A 355 -2.61 5.41 14.76
N VAL A 356 -1.32 5.60 14.48
CA VAL A 356 -0.25 4.80 15.07
C VAL A 356 -0.09 5.14 16.55
N LEU A 357 -0.15 6.44 16.89
CA LEU A 357 -0.11 6.88 18.28
C LEU A 357 -1.33 6.37 19.06
N GLY A 358 -2.53 6.51 18.52
CA GLY A 358 -3.76 6.03 19.15
C GLY A 358 -3.74 4.53 19.40
N ALA A 359 -3.28 3.73 18.43
CA ALA A 359 -3.11 2.29 18.60
C ALA A 359 -2.11 1.95 19.71
N LEU A 360 -0.95 2.63 19.73
CA LEU A 360 0.04 2.46 20.79
C LEU A 360 -0.53 2.76 22.18
N GLU A 361 -1.17 3.91 22.34
CA GLU A 361 -1.65 4.37 23.65
C GLU A 361 -2.82 3.51 24.15
N ALA A 362 -3.70 3.02 23.26
CA ALA A 362 -4.83 2.18 23.63
C ALA A 362 -4.39 0.82 24.23
N ASP A 363 -3.36 0.20 23.66
CA ASP A 363 -2.92 -1.14 24.05
C ASP A 363 -1.72 -1.15 25.01
N HIS A 364 -0.86 -0.13 24.95
CA HIS A 364 0.46 -0.13 25.58
C HIS A 364 0.82 1.17 26.30
N GLY A 365 -0.13 2.08 26.47
CA GLY A 365 0.05 3.36 27.14
C GLY A 365 -1.19 3.77 27.91
N ASP A 366 -1.61 5.03 27.74
CA ASP A 366 -2.80 5.58 28.37
C ASP A 366 -4.00 5.59 27.39
N PRO A 367 -5.04 4.77 27.61
CA PRO A 367 -6.23 4.75 26.77
C PRO A 367 -6.95 6.10 26.64
N GLU A 368 -6.89 6.98 27.64
CA GLU A 368 -7.52 8.30 27.55
C GLU A 368 -6.75 9.24 26.62
N VAL A 369 -5.43 9.09 26.54
CA VAL A 369 -4.61 9.75 25.50
C VAL A 369 -5.03 9.24 24.12
N ALA A 370 -5.22 7.93 23.96
CA ALA A 370 -5.68 7.34 22.70
C ALA A 370 -7.04 7.89 22.28
N VAL A 371 -8.02 7.95 23.19
CA VAL A 371 -9.35 8.52 22.93
C VAL A 371 -9.24 9.96 22.49
N ARG A 372 -8.47 10.80 23.19
CA ARG A 372 -8.29 12.22 22.82
C ARG A 372 -7.71 12.38 21.42
N VAL A 373 -6.62 11.66 21.11
CA VAL A 373 -5.95 11.72 19.81
C VAL A 373 -6.86 11.23 18.69
N LEU A 374 -7.59 10.13 18.90
CA LEU A 374 -8.44 9.52 17.88
C LEU A 374 -9.78 10.26 17.69
N ARG A 375 -10.31 10.94 18.71
CA ARG A 375 -11.43 11.87 18.54
C ARG A 375 -11.06 13.05 17.65
N ALA A 376 -9.91 13.67 17.91
CA ALA A 376 -9.42 14.76 17.07
C ALA A 376 -9.19 14.29 15.62
N GLU A 377 -8.67 13.07 15.44
CA GLU A 377 -8.52 12.50 14.11
C GLU A 377 -9.88 12.18 13.45
N TRP A 378 -10.87 11.71 14.20
CA TRP A 378 -12.23 11.46 13.69
C TRP A 378 -12.90 12.74 13.19
N GLU A 379 -12.82 13.82 13.97
CA GLU A 379 -13.31 15.15 13.57
C GLU A 379 -12.62 15.66 12.31
N ARG A 380 -11.34 15.32 12.13
CA ARG A 380 -10.56 15.69 10.96
C ARG A 380 -10.86 14.82 9.74
N GLN A 381 -10.97 13.51 9.91
CA GLN A 381 -11.00 12.51 8.84
C GLN A 381 -11.84 11.29 9.29
N PRO A 382 -13.17 11.32 9.10
CA PRO A 382 -14.08 10.31 9.64
C PRO A 382 -14.10 9.01 8.81
N GLY A 383 -12.93 8.38 8.62
CA GLY A 383 -12.78 7.10 7.93
C GLY A 383 -13.02 5.90 8.85
N LEU A 384 -13.34 4.73 8.27
CA LEU A 384 -13.64 3.49 9.02
C LEU A 384 -12.47 3.04 9.91
N ARG A 385 -11.22 3.24 9.47
CA ARG A 385 -10.03 2.93 10.28
C ARG A 385 -9.96 3.76 11.55
N VAL A 386 -10.36 5.03 11.47
CA VAL A 386 -10.40 5.94 12.62
C VAL A 386 -11.56 5.58 13.53
N ALA A 387 -12.73 5.24 12.97
CA ALA A 387 -13.87 4.76 13.74
C ALA A 387 -13.52 3.49 14.54
N ASP A 388 -12.89 2.49 13.90
CA ASP A 388 -12.47 1.26 14.59
C ASP A 388 -11.43 1.52 15.68
N ALA A 389 -10.38 2.28 15.37
CA ALA A 389 -9.36 2.62 16.36
C ALA A 389 -9.94 3.40 17.54
N LEU A 390 -10.84 4.36 17.29
CA LEU A 390 -11.51 5.13 18.34
C LEU A 390 -12.45 4.24 19.17
N ALA A 391 -13.20 3.34 18.53
CA ALA A 391 -14.01 2.35 19.23
C ALA A 391 -13.15 1.51 20.19
N TRP A 392 -12.01 1.01 19.69
CA TRP A 392 -11.08 0.25 20.51
C TRP A 392 -10.53 1.08 21.66
N ALA A 393 -10.06 2.31 21.42
CA ALA A 393 -9.55 3.18 22.48
C ALA A 393 -10.61 3.49 23.56
N LEU A 394 -11.86 3.74 23.15
CA LEU A 394 -12.97 3.97 24.08
C LEU A 394 -13.23 2.74 24.96
N HIS A 395 -13.21 1.55 24.37
CA HIS A 395 -13.31 0.29 25.13
C HIS A 395 -12.17 0.13 26.13
N ARG A 396 -10.95 0.41 25.71
CA ARG A 396 -9.76 0.37 26.58
C ARG A 396 -9.83 1.39 27.72
N ALA A 397 -10.57 2.48 27.53
CA ALA A 397 -10.87 3.48 28.56
C ALA A 397 -12.16 3.16 29.37
N GLY A 398 -12.78 2.00 29.17
CA GLY A 398 -14.00 1.58 29.89
C GLY A 398 -15.30 2.22 29.40
N LYS A 399 -15.29 2.90 28.25
CA LYS A 399 -16.45 3.61 27.66
C LYS A 399 -17.16 2.73 26.62
N ASP A 400 -17.58 1.55 27.05
CA ASP A 400 -18.02 0.46 26.15
C ASP A 400 -19.26 0.79 25.32
N GLU A 401 -20.23 1.52 25.89
CA GLU A 401 -21.45 1.91 25.18
C GLU A 401 -21.15 2.85 24.00
N GLU A 402 -20.30 3.85 24.23
CA GLU A 402 -19.86 4.76 23.17
C GLU A 402 -18.98 4.02 22.15
N ALA A 403 -18.08 3.14 22.62
CA ALA A 403 -17.24 2.29 21.79
C ALA A 403 -18.08 1.48 20.80
N LEU A 404 -19.19 0.87 21.25
CA LEU A 404 -20.07 0.09 20.38
C LEU A 404 -20.67 0.93 19.25
N GLY A 405 -20.98 2.19 19.50
CA GLY A 405 -21.46 3.13 18.48
C GLY A 405 -20.46 3.32 17.34
N PHE A 406 -19.17 3.45 17.65
CA PHE A 406 -18.12 3.57 16.63
C PHE A 406 -17.78 2.23 15.97
N ALA A 407 -17.76 1.12 16.72
CA ALA A 407 -17.52 -0.22 16.16
C ALA A 407 -18.62 -0.61 15.16
N ARG A 408 -19.88 -0.25 15.42
CA ARG A 408 -20.99 -0.41 14.47
C ARG A 408 -20.77 0.41 13.20
N ARG A 409 -20.35 1.67 13.30
CA ARG A 409 -20.03 2.51 12.13
C ARG A 409 -18.92 1.91 11.27
N ALA A 410 -17.85 1.41 11.90
CA ALA A 410 -16.72 0.78 11.21
C ALA A 410 -17.09 -0.49 10.43
N THR A 411 -18.21 -1.13 10.78
CA THR A 411 -18.69 -2.40 10.19
C THR A 411 -20.07 -2.27 9.53
N ASP A 412 -20.56 -1.04 9.34
CA ASP A 412 -21.85 -0.77 8.72
C ASP A 412 -21.72 -0.77 7.19
N ARG A 413 -22.16 -1.87 6.57
CA ARG A 413 -22.15 -2.03 5.11
C ARG A 413 -22.91 -0.92 4.37
N ALA A 414 -23.98 -0.36 4.96
CA ALA A 414 -24.73 0.72 4.31
C ALA A 414 -23.91 2.04 4.23
N ARG A 415 -22.84 2.16 5.03
CA ARG A 415 -21.98 3.34 5.14
C ARG A 415 -20.54 3.09 4.67
N GLY A 416 -20.34 2.07 3.84
CA GLY A 416 -19.02 1.74 3.30
C GLY A 416 -18.22 0.73 4.13
N GLY A 417 -18.77 0.25 5.26
CA GLY A 417 -18.21 -0.83 6.08
C GLY A 417 -18.34 -2.21 5.43
N GLU A 418 -18.19 -2.28 4.10
CA GLU A 418 -18.19 -3.53 3.34
C GLU A 418 -16.88 -4.31 3.55
N VAL A 419 -15.82 -3.61 3.97
CA VAL A 419 -14.52 -4.18 4.32
C VAL A 419 -14.63 -5.30 5.36
N ARG A 420 -14.09 -6.47 5.00
CA ARG A 420 -14.08 -7.67 5.84
C ARG A 420 -12.74 -7.78 6.58
N SER A 421 -12.65 -7.07 7.70
CA SER A 421 -11.45 -6.97 8.54
C SER A 421 -11.57 -7.85 9.79
N ALA A 422 -10.58 -8.71 10.02
CA ALA A 422 -10.50 -9.51 11.25
C ALA A 422 -10.37 -8.62 12.49
N ALA A 423 -9.64 -7.50 12.38
CA ALA A 423 -9.48 -6.54 13.46
C ALA A 423 -10.83 -5.90 13.84
N TYR A 424 -11.61 -5.46 12.85
CA TYR A 424 -12.88 -4.77 13.12
C TYR A 424 -13.91 -5.72 13.73
N ALA A 425 -14.03 -6.93 13.19
CA ALA A 425 -14.89 -7.97 13.74
C ALA A 425 -14.46 -8.35 15.17
N CYS A 426 -13.15 -8.43 15.39
CA CYS A 426 -12.59 -8.73 16.70
C CYS A 426 -12.91 -7.65 17.73
N HIS A 427 -12.53 -6.39 17.48
CA HIS A 427 -12.77 -5.26 18.39
C HIS A 427 -14.26 -5.15 18.71
N ARG A 428 -15.12 -5.21 17.70
CA ARG A 428 -16.57 -5.21 17.90
C ARG A 428 -17.04 -6.36 18.77
N GLY A 429 -16.56 -7.58 18.53
CA GLY A 429 -16.94 -8.75 19.32
C GLY A 429 -16.47 -8.68 20.78
N VAL A 430 -15.30 -8.08 21.05
CA VAL A 430 -14.81 -7.84 22.41
C VAL A 430 -15.66 -6.78 23.13
N ILE A 431 -16.00 -5.68 22.46
CA ILE A 431 -16.86 -4.62 23.00
C ILE A 431 -18.26 -5.16 23.32
N GLU A 432 -18.85 -5.90 22.38
CA GLU A 432 -20.16 -6.52 22.59
C GLU A 432 -20.14 -7.50 23.78
N ARG A 433 -19.03 -8.22 23.99
CA ARG A 433 -18.87 -9.11 25.15
C ARG A 433 -18.83 -8.32 26.46
N ALA A 434 -18.11 -7.19 26.49
CA ALA A 434 -18.03 -6.33 27.68
C ALA A 434 -19.41 -5.77 28.08
N LEU A 435 -20.27 -5.52 27.09
CA LEU A 435 -21.67 -5.09 27.29
C LEU A 435 -22.66 -6.24 27.54
N GLY A 436 -22.20 -7.48 27.73
CA GLY A 436 -23.08 -8.65 27.95
C GLY A 436 -23.86 -9.13 26.72
N LEU A 437 -23.55 -8.62 25.52
CA LEU A 437 -24.21 -9.00 24.26
C LEU A 437 -23.62 -10.31 23.72
N ALA A 438 -23.87 -11.41 24.43
CA ALA A 438 -23.16 -12.68 24.23
C ALA A 438 -23.30 -13.28 22.82
N ALA A 439 -24.50 -13.26 22.22
CA ALA A 439 -24.72 -13.83 20.89
C ALA A 439 -24.03 -13.03 19.76
N PRO A 440 -24.20 -11.70 19.66
CA PRO A 440 -23.40 -10.88 18.75
C PRO A 440 -21.88 -11.02 18.95
N ALA A 441 -21.42 -11.01 20.21
CA ALA A 441 -20.01 -11.15 20.53
C ALA A 441 -19.41 -12.45 19.98
N ARG A 442 -20.08 -13.60 20.22
CA ARG A 442 -19.64 -14.90 19.67
C ARG A 442 -19.57 -14.88 18.16
N ARG A 443 -20.56 -14.28 17.49
CA ARG A 443 -20.61 -14.21 16.02
C ARG A 443 -19.41 -13.44 15.45
N HIS A 444 -19.14 -12.22 15.94
CA HIS A 444 -18.07 -11.39 15.40
C HIS A 444 -16.67 -11.90 15.79
N LEU A 445 -16.50 -12.47 16.99
CA LEU A 445 -15.24 -13.14 17.35
C LEU A 445 -14.97 -14.38 16.48
N ALA A 446 -15.99 -15.18 16.19
CA ALA A 446 -15.87 -16.31 15.27
C ALA A 446 -15.58 -15.84 13.83
N GLU A 447 -16.18 -14.74 13.39
CA GLU A 447 -15.85 -14.11 12.11
C GLU A 447 -14.40 -13.65 12.05
N ALA A 448 -13.88 -12.97 13.08
CA ALA A 448 -12.50 -12.55 13.14
C ALA A 448 -11.52 -13.72 12.96
N ARG A 449 -11.76 -14.85 13.67
CA ARG A 449 -10.95 -16.06 13.55
C ARG A 449 -11.01 -16.67 12.13
N ARG A 450 -12.19 -16.67 11.49
CA ARG A 450 -12.35 -17.14 10.10
C ARG A 450 -11.65 -16.24 9.10
N LEU A 451 -11.69 -14.92 9.31
CA LEU A 451 -11.07 -13.94 8.42
C LEU A 451 -9.54 -13.98 8.50
N ASN A 452 -8.99 -14.15 9.70
CA ASN A 452 -7.56 -14.29 9.93
C ASN A 452 -7.25 -15.00 11.27
N PRO A 453 -6.82 -16.27 11.27
CA PRO A 453 -6.48 -16.99 12.49
C PRO A 453 -5.18 -16.52 13.15
N TYR A 454 -4.36 -15.72 12.45
CA TYR A 454 -3.11 -15.17 12.97
C TYR A 454 -3.30 -13.80 13.63
N PHE A 455 -4.48 -13.20 13.52
CA PHE A 455 -4.78 -11.92 14.17
C PHE A 455 -4.85 -12.09 15.69
N SER A 456 -4.21 -11.19 16.43
CA SER A 456 -4.26 -11.12 17.89
C SER A 456 -4.38 -9.68 18.35
N VAL A 457 -5.19 -9.44 19.37
CA VAL A 457 -5.33 -8.12 20.00
C VAL A 457 -4.14 -7.83 20.90
N GLY A 458 -3.56 -6.62 20.82
CA GLY A 458 -2.52 -6.14 21.73
C GLY A 458 -1.27 -7.02 21.83
N GLY A 459 -0.94 -7.76 20.75
CA GLY A 459 0.29 -8.56 20.65
C GLY A 459 0.45 -9.73 21.63
N GLY A 460 -0.59 -10.20 22.33
CA GLY A 460 -0.38 -11.13 23.46
C GLY A 460 -1.23 -12.40 23.50
N ARG A 461 -2.50 -12.36 23.12
CA ARG A 461 -3.38 -13.54 23.25
C ARG A 461 -4.14 -13.79 21.95
N ARG A 462 -3.87 -14.96 21.36
CA ARG A 462 -4.80 -15.60 20.42
C ARG A 462 -6.08 -15.90 21.19
N PHE A 463 -7.23 -15.67 20.58
CA PHE A 463 -8.51 -16.05 21.18
C PHE A 463 -8.52 -17.57 21.35
N ALA A 464 -8.48 -18.07 22.60
CA ALA A 464 -8.88 -19.43 22.94
C ALA A 464 -10.40 -19.53 22.81
#